data_AF-A0A921ZC09-F1
#
_entry.id   AF-A0A921ZC09-F1
#
_cell.length_a   1.000
_cell.length_b   1.000
_cell.length_c   1.000
_cell.angle_alpha   90.00
_cell.angle_beta   90.00
_cell.angle_gamma   90.00
#
_symmetry.space_group_name_H-M   'P 1'
#
loop_
_entity.id
_entity.type
_entity.pdbx_description
1 polymer ?
#
loop_
_entity_poly.entity_id
_entity_poly.type
_entity_poly.pdbx_seq_one_letter_code
_entity_poly.pdbx_strand_id
1 'polypeptide(L)'
;MSIDSCYEGIIAKLNESGKIYEVSKKLMTLTTNADRGLYVYDTIKSLKLFPKVLEVKKCHKVSTHYRNLGNQYFQRGNKNLHKTDKYQAWQYYNLSLLHAPLDSDNYALALSNRSAVFFTLKKYDECIKDIEKVFSMKHPDNLKGKLNKRIAECKSSVSKKGNNNNAQKIQELLALKGPTDEKYICASSKLKVVHSKELGRHVVAKEDIKVGEVLAREQPYFALLLKSQFLFFCNYCLSMSLNLMPCETCCFVLYCSDECKQKAWKEYHKVECSLMATLVHMDFTKLELLGLRTAIKARTDHSDWNSLLKTIREAEANENTENQGLVKVDDKWVYDSKYYTSIHMLSSNVDKRSPSDIFQKSVTAAVFLYFLSESTDFMKVDGGEDTENVRRCVAGTLLHHCMTSPTNMHGIASNIQNGEGIYVKEYNIASAPYAFHSLINHSCAPNVTRATKLGSTEKVLFALRPIKKGMQILDNYGYHHALEDRLSRQQGLKFQYKFICSCEACVNNWPTYFGLRSANLPAHIRKMKDQLLRRTTIENLQKGDESTAMELFKPLCALAELLEPYAPCAELADCQETLKQCCAIFEGLVPFGYGNLVPWSAIPPKC
;
A
#
# COMPACT_ATOMS: atom_id res chain seq x y z
N MET A 1 13.97 -10.24 18.20
CA MET A 1 14.18 -8.85 18.68
C MET A 1 13.49 -7.94 17.68
N SER A 2 12.56 -7.09 18.11
CA SER A 2 11.93 -6.10 17.23
C SER A 2 12.80 -4.85 17.09
N ILE A 3 12.48 -3.97 16.12
CA ILE A 3 13.12 -2.65 16.01
C ILE A 3 12.86 -1.80 17.25
N ASP A 4 11.66 -1.86 17.84
CA ASP A 4 11.34 -1.12 19.06
C ASP A 4 12.17 -1.60 20.26
N SER A 5 12.32 -2.93 20.43
CA SER A 5 13.22 -3.47 21.46
C SER A 5 14.69 -3.09 21.23
N CYS A 6 15.12 -2.93 19.96
CA CYS A 6 16.45 -2.43 19.64
C CYS A 6 16.61 -0.97 20.09
N TYR A 7 15.64 -0.12 19.78
CA TYR A 7 15.59 1.27 20.21
C TYR A 7 15.62 1.40 21.75
N GLU A 8 14.75 0.66 22.45
CA GLU A 8 14.69 0.65 23.92
C GLU A 8 16.02 0.21 24.54
N GLY A 9 16.66 -0.82 23.98
CA GLY A 9 17.98 -1.29 24.42
C GLY A 9 19.07 -0.24 24.26
N ILE A 10 19.04 0.55 23.17
CA ILE A 10 19.97 1.68 22.96
C ILE A 10 19.74 2.76 24.02
N ILE A 11 18.48 3.17 24.24
CA ILE A 11 18.14 4.18 25.25
C ILE A 11 18.57 3.74 26.64
N ALA A 12 18.31 2.48 27.02
CA ALA A 12 18.73 1.92 28.30
C ALA A 12 20.26 2.02 28.49
N LYS A 13 21.04 1.62 27.48
CA LYS A 13 22.52 1.68 27.54
C LYS A 13 23.07 3.10 27.58
N LEU A 14 22.44 4.04 26.88
CA LEU A 14 22.80 5.46 26.94
C LEU A 14 22.48 6.08 28.31
N ASN A 15 21.39 5.67 28.95
CA ASN A 15 21.05 6.10 30.30
C ASN A 15 22.02 5.51 31.34
N GLU A 16 22.30 4.20 31.28
CA GLU A 16 23.25 3.52 32.17
C GLU A 16 24.65 4.15 32.11
N SER A 17 25.07 4.62 30.93
CA SER A 17 26.37 5.27 30.73
C SER A 17 26.37 6.78 30.94
N GLY A 18 25.22 7.39 31.28
CA GLY A 18 25.08 8.85 31.45
C GLY A 18 25.25 9.67 30.16
N LYS A 19 25.27 9.04 28.98
CA LYS A 19 25.56 9.68 27.69
C LYS A 19 24.34 10.21 26.95
N ILE A 20 23.12 9.90 27.42
CA ILE A 20 21.87 10.25 26.73
C ILE A 20 21.76 11.75 26.40
N TYR A 21 22.15 12.62 27.35
CA TYR A 21 22.07 14.07 27.18
C TYR A 21 23.10 14.58 26.16
N GLU A 22 24.33 14.05 26.22
CA GLU A 22 25.39 14.37 25.26
C GLU A 22 24.97 13.98 23.84
N VAL A 23 24.44 12.76 23.66
CA VAL A 23 23.97 12.26 22.37
C VAL A 23 22.84 13.12 21.83
N SER A 24 21.84 13.43 22.67
CA SER A 24 20.73 14.29 22.27
C SER A 24 21.20 15.69 21.87
N LYS A 25 22.08 16.31 22.68
CA LYS A 25 22.65 17.64 22.40
C LYS A 25 23.42 17.63 21.08
N LYS A 26 24.28 16.63 20.85
CA LYS A 26 25.06 16.53 19.61
C LYS A 26 24.16 16.35 18.39
N LEU A 27 23.16 15.46 18.46
CA LEU A 27 22.21 15.23 17.36
C LEU A 27 21.52 16.53 16.91
N MET A 28 21.15 17.40 17.85
CA MET A 28 20.49 18.68 17.57
C MET A 28 21.40 19.72 16.90
N THR A 29 22.73 19.57 16.99
CA THR A 29 23.67 20.45 16.27
C THR A 29 23.88 20.06 14.81
N LEU A 30 23.46 18.84 14.42
CA LEU A 30 23.68 18.33 13.08
C LEU A 30 22.59 18.86 12.13
N THR A 31 23.02 19.41 11.00
CA THR A 31 22.15 20.09 10.03
C THR A 31 21.69 19.18 8.91
N THR A 32 22.44 18.12 8.58
CA THR A 32 22.09 17.19 7.49
C THR A 32 21.57 15.87 8.01
N ASN A 33 20.70 15.20 7.23
CA ASN A 33 20.23 13.86 7.56
C ASN A 33 21.34 12.82 7.47
N ALA A 34 22.32 12.99 6.57
CA ALA A 34 23.48 12.11 6.49
C ALA A 34 24.28 12.12 7.79
N ASP A 35 24.59 13.31 8.33
CA ASP A 35 25.35 13.42 9.58
C ASP A 35 24.57 12.84 10.77
N ARG A 36 23.26 13.10 10.85
CA ARG A 36 22.40 12.52 11.90
C ARG A 36 22.38 11.00 11.86
N GLY A 37 22.18 10.43 10.67
CA GLY A 37 22.14 8.98 10.46
C GLY A 37 23.48 8.32 10.82
N LEU A 38 24.60 8.88 10.36
CA LEU A 38 25.94 8.35 10.63
C LEU A 38 26.34 8.49 12.10
N TYR A 39 26.03 9.62 12.73
CA TYR A 39 26.28 9.81 14.15
C TYR A 39 25.56 8.75 15.02
N VAL A 40 24.30 8.45 14.70
CA VAL A 40 23.55 7.39 15.39
C VAL A 40 24.07 6.00 15.03
N TYR A 41 24.47 5.75 13.78
CA TYR A 41 25.14 4.52 13.39
C TYR A 41 26.39 4.25 14.22
N ASP A 42 27.30 5.22 14.34
CA ASP A 42 28.52 5.09 15.14
C ASP A 42 28.23 4.92 16.63
N THR A 43 27.19 5.58 17.12
CA THR A 43 26.71 5.39 18.49
C THR A 43 26.30 3.94 18.72
N ILE A 44 25.44 3.36 17.86
CA ILE A 44 24.99 1.96 17.98
C ILE A 44 26.17 0.99 17.84
N LYS A 45 27.11 1.28 16.93
CA LYS A 45 28.34 0.50 16.73
C LYS A 45 29.19 0.47 18.00
N SER A 46 29.40 1.62 18.63
CA SER A 46 30.18 1.73 19.87
C SER A 46 29.57 0.95 21.04
N LEU A 47 28.23 0.88 21.06
CA LEU A 47 27.47 0.11 22.06
C LEU A 47 27.38 -1.39 21.70
N LYS A 48 27.79 -1.80 20.49
CA LYS A 48 27.68 -3.16 19.96
C LYS A 48 26.23 -3.69 19.96
N LEU A 49 25.28 -2.83 19.62
CA LEU A 49 23.84 -3.12 19.67
C LEU A 49 23.19 -3.36 18.29
N PHE A 50 23.98 -3.53 17.22
CA PHE A 50 23.39 -3.89 15.94
C PHE A 50 22.75 -5.29 15.98
N PRO A 51 21.54 -5.45 15.42
CA PRO A 51 20.85 -6.73 15.39
C PRO A 51 21.57 -7.73 14.47
N LYS A 52 21.45 -9.02 14.81
CA LYS A 52 21.94 -10.10 13.95
C LYS A 52 21.04 -10.27 12.73
N VAL A 53 21.66 -10.44 11.57
CA VAL A 53 20.96 -10.79 10.33
C VAL A 53 20.62 -12.28 10.33
N LEU A 54 19.38 -12.59 10.00
CA LEU A 54 18.85 -13.95 9.94
C LEU A 54 18.95 -14.49 8.52
N GLU A 55 19.35 -15.76 8.40
CA GLU A 55 19.39 -16.49 7.14
C GLU A 55 18.34 -17.60 7.15
N VAL A 56 17.44 -17.60 6.17
CA VAL A 56 16.42 -18.64 5.99
C VAL A 56 16.48 -19.12 4.54
N LYS A 57 16.70 -20.42 4.36
CA LYS A 57 16.78 -21.06 3.04
C LYS A 57 15.58 -21.94 2.76
N LYS A 58 15.33 -22.16 1.47
CA LYS A 58 14.39 -23.18 0.99
C LYS A 58 14.85 -24.56 1.46
N CYS A 59 13.90 -25.40 1.85
CA CYS A 59 14.13 -26.64 2.57
C CYS A 59 12.98 -27.64 2.41
N HIS A 60 13.31 -28.87 2.01
CA HIS A 60 12.32 -29.94 1.80
C HIS A 60 11.51 -30.27 3.04
N LYS A 61 12.12 -30.27 4.24
CA LYS A 61 11.43 -30.59 5.50
C LYS A 61 10.36 -29.55 5.82
N VAL A 62 10.70 -28.26 5.74
CA VAL A 62 9.76 -27.16 5.98
C VAL A 62 8.66 -27.13 4.93
N SER A 63 9.00 -27.33 3.65
CA SER A 63 8.01 -27.46 2.58
C SER A 63 7.03 -28.60 2.87
N THR A 64 7.52 -29.77 3.25
CA THR A 64 6.70 -30.94 3.62
C THR A 64 5.80 -30.65 4.83
N HIS A 65 6.33 -29.97 5.84
CA HIS A 65 5.56 -29.56 7.01
C HIS A 65 4.32 -28.74 6.62
N TYR A 66 4.51 -27.67 5.85
CA TYR A 66 3.39 -26.83 5.39
C TYR A 66 2.46 -27.57 4.43
N ARG A 67 2.98 -28.43 3.54
CA ARG A 67 2.16 -29.28 2.68
C ARG A 67 1.25 -30.21 3.48
N ASN A 68 1.75 -30.79 4.57
CA ASN A 68 0.98 -31.67 5.44
C ASN A 68 -0.11 -30.92 6.20
N LEU A 69 0.16 -29.70 6.68
CA LEU A 69 -0.87 -28.82 7.22
C LEU A 69 -1.94 -28.50 6.17
N GLY A 70 -1.54 -28.17 4.93
CA GLY A 70 -2.46 -27.97 3.82
C GLY A 70 -3.36 -29.19 3.56
N ASN A 71 -2.80 -30.41 3.62
CA ASN A 71 -3.57 -31.65 3.46
C ASN A 71 -4.63 -31.84 4.55
N GLN A 72 -4.32 -31.52 5.81
CA GLN A 72 -5.28 -31.61 6.91
C GLN A 72 -6.48 -30.68 6.69
N TYR A 73 -6.20 -29.41 6.32
CA TYR A 73 -7.25 -28.44 6.02
C TYR A 73 -8.06 -28.81 4.77
N PHE A 74 -7.42 -29.34 3.73
CA PHE A 74 -8.12 -29.80 2.53
C PHE A 74 -9.08 -30.96 2.84
N GLN A 75 -8.64 -31.93 3.64
CA GLN A 75 -9.50 -33.05 4.07
C GLN A 75 -10.68 -32.57 4.91
N ARG A 76 -10.44 -31.67 5.88
CA ARG A 76 -11.50 -31.08 6.71
C ARG A 76 -12.52 -30.30 5.87
N GLY A 77 -12.04 -29.46 4.95
CA GLY A 77 -12.88 -28.66 4.05
C GLY A 77 -13.73 -29.50 3.08
N ASN A 78 -13.28 -30.71 2.73
CA ASN A 78 -14.09 -31.65 1.95
C ASN A 78 -15.15 -32.35 2.79
N LYS A 79 -14.84 -32.72 4.04
CA LYS A 79 -15.81 -33.35 4.96
C LYS A 79 -16.94 -32.39 5.35
N ASN A 80 -16.60 -31.16 5.68
CA ASN A 80 -17.53 -30.19 6.25
C ASN A 80 -18.07 -29.17 5.25
N LEU A 81 -17.67 -29.26 3.97
CA LEU A 81 -18.03 -28.33 2.89
C LEU A 81 -17.69 -26.85 3.17
N HIS A 82 -16.83 -26.55 4.15
CA HIS A 82 -16.44 -25.18 4.49
C HIS A 82 -15.47 -24.60 3.45
N LYS A 83 -15.90 -23.54 2.75
CA LYS A 83 -15.04 -22.80 1.80
C LYS A 83 -13.80 -22.20 2.46
N THR A 84 -13.91 -21.77 3.72
CA THR A 84 -12.79 -21.20 4.49
C THR A 84 -11.61 -22.16 4.61
N ASP A 85 -11.88 -23.43 4.93
CA ASP A 85 -10.85 -24.45 5.08
C ASP A 85 -10.08 -24.70 3.77
N LYS A 86 -10.78 -24.60 2.63
CA LYS A 86 -10.16 -24.73 1.31
C LYS A 86 -9.20 -23.57 1.02
N TYR A 87 -9.55 -22.34 1.39
CA TYR A 87 -8.65 -21.19 1.25
C TYR A 87 -7.45 -21.28 2.21
N GLN A 88 -7.64 -21.79 3.42
CA GLN A 88 -6.52 -22.05 4.34
C GLN A 88 -5.60 -23.16 3.81
N ALA A 89 -6.14 -24.22 3.22
CA ALA A 89 -5.34 -25.23 2.53
C ALA A 89 -4.50 -24.62 1.40
N TRP A 90 -5.10 -23.75 0.57
CA TRP A 90 -4.38 -23.01 -0.47
C TRP A 90 -3.23 -22.15 0.10
N GLN A 91 -3.46 -21.41 1.19
CA GLN A 91 -2.41 -20.63 1.86
C GLN A 91 -1.25 -21.51 2.35
N TYR A 92 -1.54 -22.66 2.96
CA TYR A 92 -0.50 -23.62 3.37
C TYR A 92 0.26 -24.21 2.17
N TYR A 93 -0.40 -24.43 1.03
CA TYR A 93 0.30 -24.83 -0.18
C TYR A 93 1.17 -23.71 -0.75
N ASN A 94 0.77 -22.43 -0.63
CA ASN A 94 1.64 -21.30 -0.94
C ASN A 94 2.88 -21.26 -0.02
N LEU A 95 2.72 -21.49 1.28
CA LEU A 95 3.84 -21.65 2.22
C LEU A 95 4.75 -22.83 1.85
N SER A 96 4.16 -23.97 1.46
CA SER A 96 4.90 -25.13 0.98
C SER A 96 5.75 -24.78 -0.25
N LEU A 97 5.22 -24.00 -1.20
CA LEU A 97 5.93 -23.56 -2.39
C LEU A 97 7.05 -22.56 -2.06
N LEU A 98 6.79 -21.60 -1.17
CA LEU A 98 7.79 -20.64 -0.69
C LEU A 98 9.04 -21.33 -0.13
N HIS A 99 8.86 -22.43 0.60
CA HIS A 99 9.96 -23.19 1.19
C HIS A 99 10.47 -24.33 0.33
N ALA A 100 9.81 -24.73 -0.75
CA ALA A 100 10.33 -25.79 -1.61
C ALA A 100 11.53 -25.29 -2.43
N PRO A 101 12.66 -26.02 -2.47
CA PRO A 101 13.64 -25.85 -3.54
C PRO A 101 12.93 -25.97 -4.89
N LEU A 102 13.25 -25.07 -5.81
CA LEU A 102 12.60 -25.04 -7.11
C LEU A 102 12.88 -26.32 -7.90
N ASP A 103 11.93 -26.63 -8.76
CA ASP A 103 11.94 -27.82 -9.62
C ASP A 103 12.12 -29.17 -8.89
N SER A 104 11.91 -29.19 -7.57
CA SER A 104 11.97 -30.40 -6.76
C SER A 104 10.65 -31.16 -6.72
N ASP A 105 10.70 -32.44 -6.33
CA ASP A 105 9.49 -33.24 -6.09
C ASP A 105 8.54 -32.57 -5.10
N ASN A 106 9.06 -31.90 -4.07
CA ASN A 106 8.24 -31.16 -3.10
C ASN A 106 7.52 -29.98 -3.74
N TYR A 107 8.15 -29.30 -4.71
CA TYR A 107 7.53 -28.23 -5.47
C TYR A 107 6.39 -28.77 -6.35
N ALA A 108 6.65 -29.84 -7.11
CA ALA A 108 5.63 -30.52 -7.91
C ALA A 108 4.44 -31.03 -7.08
N LEU A 109 4.73 -31.63 -5.92
CA LEU A 109 3.71 -32.12 -4.99
C LEU A 109 2.85 -30.97 -4.47
N ALA A 110 3.45 -29.84 -4.08
CA ALA A 110 2.71 -28.68 -3.60
C ALA A 110 1.78 -28.09 -4.69
N LEU A 111 2.23 -27.97 -5.94
CA LEU A 111 1.38 -27.56 -7.07
C LEU A 111 0.26 -28.59 -7.37
N SER A 112 0.58 -29.88 -7.32
CA SER A 112 -0.41 -30.96 -7.49
C SER A 112 -1.50 -30.92 -6.42
N ASN A 113 -1.12 -30.56 -5.19
CA ASN A 113 -2.05 -30.37 -4.08
C ASN A 113 -2.86 -29.08 -4.23
N ARG A 114 -2.23 -27.98 -4.63
CA ARG A 114 -2.89 -26.69 -4.83
C ARG A 114 -3.92 -26.72 -5.97
N SER A 115 -3.60 -27.38 -7.10
CA SER A 115 -4.57 -27.64 -8.16
C SER A 115 -5.79 -28.46 -7.69
N ALA A 116 -5.63 -29.31 -6.66
CA ALA A 116 -6.78 -30.04 -6.09
C ALA A 116 -7.74 -29.07 -5.39
N VAL A 117 -7.21 -28.07 -4.67
CA VAL A 117 -8.01 -27.01 -4.08
C VAL A 117 -8.77 -26.25 -5.17
N PHE A 118 -8.09 -25.80 -6.21
CA PHE A 118 -8.71 -25.05 -7.30
C PHE A 118 -9.80 -25.84 -8.02
N PHE A 119 -9.57 -27.13 -8.28
CA PHE A 119 -10.59 -28.02 -8.82
C PHE A 119 -11.85 -28.06 -7.94
N THR A 120 -11.70 -28.25 -6.62
CA THR A 120 -12.86 -28.27 -5.70
C THR A 120 -13.55 -26.92 -5.52
N LEU A 121 -12.86 -25.83 -5.84
CA LEU A 121 -13.41 -24.47 -5.85
C LEU A 121 -13.98 -24.08 -7.23
N LYS A 122 -13.97 -25.01 -8.21
CA LYS A 122 -14.38 -24.78 -9.61
C LYS A 122 -13.60 -23.66 -10.30
N LYS A 123 -12.35 -23.45 -9.87
CA LYS A 123 -11.36 -22.54 -10.47
C LYS A 123 -10.57 -23.31 -11.52
N TYR A 124 -11.23 -23.67 -12.61
CA TYR A 124 -10.72 -24.64 -13.58
C TYR A 124 -9.51 -24.10 -14.35
N ASP A 125 -9.50 -22.82 -14.74
CA ASP A 125 -8.35 -22.18 -15.40
C ASP A 125 -7.10 -22.22 -14.50
N GLU A 126 -7.28 -21.89 -13.22
CA GLU A 126 -6.21 -21.90 -12.22
C GLU A 126 -5.73 -23.32 -11.92
N CYS A 127 -6.65 -24.28 -11.89
CA CYS A 127 -6.31 -25.69 -11.77
C CYS A 127 -5.44 -26.17 -12.93
N ILE A 128 -5.83 -25.87 -14.17
CA ILE A 128 -5.10 -26.24 -15.39
C ILE A 128 -3.68 -25.67 -15.35
N LYS A 129 -3.52 -24.38 -15.02
CA LYS A 129 -2.20 -23.72 -14.94
C LYS A 129 -1.22 -24.41 -13.99
N ASP A 130 -1.67 -24.80 -12.79
CA ASP A 130 -0.82 -25.52 -11.84
C ASP A 130 -0.42 -26.90 -12.38
N ILE A 131 -1.34 -27.61 -13.05
CA ILE A 131 -1.07 -28.94 -13.63
C ILE A 131 -0.07 -28.83 -14.79
N GLU A 132 -0.26 -27.87 -15.69
CA GLU A 132 0.65 -27.61 -16.80
C GLU A 132 2.04 -27.24 -16.29
N LYS A 133 2.13 -26.45 -15.21
CA LYS A 133 3.43 -26.16 -14.57
C LYS A 133 4.09 -27.43 -14.03
N VAL A 134 3.35 -28.34 -13.39
CA VAL A 134 3.90 -29.64 -12.94
C VAL A 134 4.42 -30.46 -14.13
N PHE A 135 3.69 -30.51 -15.24
CA PHE A 135 4.12 -31.26 -16.43
C PHE A 135 5.29 -30.62 -17.18
N SER A 136 5.53 -29.30 -17.00
CA SER A 136 6.69 -28.60 -17.57
C SER A 136 8.01 -28.87 -16.84
N MET A 137 7.98 -29.56 -15.70
CA MET A 137 9.14 -29.80 -14.84
C MET A 137 9.28 -31.29 -14.49
N LYS A 138 10.42 -31.67 -13.89
CA LYS A 138 10.60 -33.00 -13.31
C LYS A 138 9.59 -33.20 -12.17
N HIS A 139 8.88 -34.33 -12.17
CA HIS A 139 7.87 -34.63 -11.17
C HIS A 139 7.74 -36.15 -10.95
N PRO A 140 7.24 -36.58 -9.77
CA PRO A 140 7.01 -38.00 -9.49
C PRO A 140 5.99 -38.64 -10.44
N ASP A 141 6.28 -39.84 -10.95
CA ASP A 141 5.44 -40.55 -11.93
C ASP A 141 4.02 -40.85 -11.44
N ASN A 142 3.86 -41.08 -10.13
CA ASN A 142 2.56 -41.32 -9.50
C ASN A 142 1.60 -40.11 -9.58
N LEU A 143 2.07 -38.92 -9.99
CA LEU A 143 1.21 -37.76 -10.20
C LEU A 143 0.48 -37.80 -11.55
N LYS A 144 1.06 -38.44 -12.58
CA LYS A 144 0.57 -38.37 -13.97
C LYS A 144 -0.89 -38.80 -14.10
N GLY A 145 -1.24 -39.98 -13.59
CA GLY A 145 -2.59 -40.53 -13.71
C GLY A 145 -3.67 -39.62 -13.10
N LYS A 146 -3.47 -39.15 -11.86
CA LYS A 146 -4.44 -38.28 -11.19
C LYS A 146 -4.54 -36.90 -11.82
N LEU A 147 -3.43 -36.34 -12.30
CA LEU A 147 -3.41 -35.01 -12.90
C LEU A 147 -4.04 -35.00 -14.30
N ASN A 148 -3.80 -36.03 -15.11
CA ASN A 148 -4.43 -36.21 -16.42
C ASN A 148 -5.95 -36.34 -16.30
N LYS A 149 -6.44 -37.06 -15.30
CA LYS A 149 -7.89 -37.11 -15.02
C LYS A 149 -8.44 -35.74 -14.68
N ARG A 150 -7.80 -35.03 -13.74
CA ARG A 150 -8.23 -33.70 -13.28
C ARG A 150 -8.23 -32.66 -14.40
N ILE A 151 -7.19 -32.61 -15.24
CA ILE A 151 -7.09 -31.63 -16.33
C ILE A 151 -8.14 -31.89 -17.41
N ALA A 152 -8.46 -33.16 -17.72
CA ALA A 152 -9.52 -33.51 -18.65
C ALA A 152 -10.90 -33.03 -18.15
N GLU A 153 -11.21 -33.25 -16.87
CA GLU A 153 -12.45 -32.77 -16.24
C GLU A 153 -12.51 -31.23 -16.18
N CYS A 154 -11.38 -30.56 -15.97
CA CYS A 154 -11.34 -29.09 -16.05
C CYS A 154 -11.66 -28.61 -17.46
N LYS A 155 -11.00 -29.16 -18.48
CA LYS A 155 -11.15 -28.75 -19.89
C LYS A 155 -12.57 -28.95 -20.40
N SER A 156 -13.28 -29.99 -19.95
CA SER A 156 -14.70 -30.19 -20.29
C SER A 156 -15.64 -29.20 -19.59
N SER A 157 -15.20 -28.58 -18.49
CA SER A 157 -16.02 -27.67 -17.66
C SER A 157 -15.76 -26.18 -17.93
N VAL A 158 -14.73 -25.82 -18.72
CA VAL A 158 -14.47 -24.44 -19.13
C VAL A 158 -15.50 -24.04 -20.20
N SER A 159 -16.64 -23.49 -19.78
CA SER A 159 -17.54 -22.78 -20.69
C SER A 159 -16.95 -21.42 -21.09
N LYS A 160 -17.22 -20.99 -22.33
CA LYS A 160 -16.75 -19.70 -22.86
C LYS A 160 -17.20 -18.57 -21.93
N LYS A 161 -16.25 -17.84 -21.32
CA LYS A 161 -16.52 -16.67 -20.48
C LYS A 161 -17.38 -15.68 -21.27
N GLY A 162 -18.57 -15.38 -20.75
CA GLY A 162 -19.43 -14.33 -21.31
C GLY A 162 -18.76 -12.96 -21.22
N ASN A 163 -19.05 -12.11 -22.20
CA ASN A 163 -18.54 -10.75 -22.24
C ASN A 163 -19.12 -9.96 -21.05
N ASN A 164 -18.28 -9.47 -20.14
CA ASN A 164 -18.77 -8.74 -18.96
C ASN A 164 -18.95 -7.25 -19.28
N ASN A 165 -20.11 -6.90 -19.83
CA ASN A 165 -20.48 -5.52 -20.18
C ASN A 165 -20.38 -4.53 -19.00
N ASN A 166 -20.52 -4.98 -17.75
CA ASN A 166 -20.44 -4.09 -16.58
C ASN A 166 -19.00 -3.67 -16.26
N ALA A 167 -18.03 -4.57 -16.41
CA ALA A 167 -16.62 -4.25 -16.16
C ALA A 167 -16.12 -3.10 -17.06
N GLN A 168 -16.56 -3.08 -18.32
CA GLN A 168 -16.27 -1.99 -19.26
C GLN A 168 -16.92 -0.67 -18.82
N LYS A 169 -18.20 -0.69 -18.43
CA LYS A 169 -18.91 0.50 -17.93
C LYS A 169 -18.25 1.08 -16.68
N ILE A 170 -17.83 0.22 -15.75
CA ILE A 170 -17.10 0.65 -14.54
C ILE A 170 -15.78 1.32 -14.93
N GLN A 171 -15.03 0.74 -15.87
CA GLN A 171 -13.80 1.35 -16.36
C GLN A 171 -14.03 2.74 -16.97
N GLU A 172 -15.14 2.94 -17.69
CA GLU A 172 -15.53 4.24 -18.23
C GLU A 172 -15.96 5.26 -17.15
N LEU A 173 -16.56 4.79 -16.04
CA LEU A 173 -16.91 5.63 -14.89
C LEU A 173 -15.66 6.11 -14.14
N LEU A 174 -14.67 5.23 -13.98
CA LEU A 174 -13.42 5.54 -13.27
C LEU A 174 -12.36 6.20 -14.17
N ALA A 175 -12.66 6.41 -15.46
CA ALA A 175 -11.75 7.03 -16.40
C ALA A 175 -11.62 8.54 -16.17
N LEU A 176 -10.38 9.05 -16.20
CA LEU A 176 -10.12 10.47 -16.27
C LEU A 176 -10.59 11.01 -17.62
N LYS A 177 -11.52 11.97 -17.60
CA LYS A 177 -12.12 12.56 -18.80
C LYS A 177 -11.52 13.93 -19.10
N GLY A 178 -11.37 14.23 -20.38
CA GLY A 178 -10.79 15.48 -20.85
C GLY A 178 -9.25 15.49 -20.78
N PRO A 179 -8.63 16.64 -21.06
CA PRO A 179 -7.18 16.76 -21.08
C PRO A 179 -6.57 16.74 -19.66
N THR A 180 -5.36 16.19 -19.55
CA THR A 180 -4.53 16.25 -18.35
C THR A 180 -3.74 17.56 -18.29
N ASP A 181 -3.26 17.92 -17.10
CA ASP A 181 -2.31 19.03 -16.95
C ASP A 181 -0.96 18.68 -17.60
N GLU A 182 -0.30 19.68 -18.21
CA GLU A 182 0.96 19.47 -18.93
C GLU A 182 2.13 19.10 -18.01
N LYS A 183 2.16 19.67 -16.80
CA LYS A 183 3.21 19.39 -15.80
C LYS A 183 2.82 18.22 -14.91
N TYR A 184 1.56 18.18 -14.47
CA TYR A 184 1.03 17.15 -13.56
C TYR A 184 0.23 16.10 -14.35
N ILE A 185 0.94 15.24 -15.08
CA ILE A 185 0.36 14.42 -16.15
C ILE A 185 -0.67 13.38 -15.69
N CYS A 186 -0.67 13.02 -14.40
CA CYS A 186 -1.68 12.14 -13.82
C CYS A 186 -3.00 12.85 -13.47
N ALA A 187 -3.02 14.18 -13.49
CA ALA A 187 -4.10 15.02 -13.00
C ALA A 187 -4.87 15.69 -14.14
N SER A 188 -6.16 15.96 -13.88
CA SER A 188 -7.00 16.75 -14.77
C SER A 188 -6.41 18.14 -14.99
N SER A 189 -6.50 18.66 -16.22
CA SER A 189 -6.14 20.05 -16.55
C SER A 189 -6.94 21.09 -15.75
N LYS A 190 -8.08 20.69 -15.17
CA LYS A 190 -8.90 21.47 -14.23
C LYS A 190 -8.20 21.80 -12.92
N LEU A 191 -7.08 21.14 -12.60
CA LEU A 191 -6.35 21.33 -11.35
C LEU A 191 -5.11 22.19 -11.56
N LYS A 192 -4.71 22.93 -10.53
CA LYS A 192 -3.44 23.64 -10.46
C LYS A 192 -2.76 23.35 -9.13
N VAL A 193 -1.45 23.13 -9.15
CA VAL A 193 -0.63 23.17 -7.94
C VAL A 193 -0.14 24.59 -7.70
N VAL A 194 -0.31 25.07 -6.48
CA VAL A 194 0.08 26.39 -6.01
C VAL A 194 0.87 26.25 -4.70
N HIS A 195 1.53 27.32 -4.27
CA HIS A 195 2.30 27.34 -3.03
C HIS A 195 1.90 28.54 -2.17
N SER A 196 1.75 28.34 -0.86
CA SER A 196 1.70 29.43 0.13
C SER A 196 2.57 29.11 1.33
N LYS A 197 2.91 30.14 2.12
CA LYS A 197 3.73 29.98 3.31
C LYS A 197 3.05 29.11 4.38
N GLU A 198 1.73 29.21 4.48
CA GLU A 198 0.93 28.56 5.51
C GLU A 198 0.62 27.10 5.17
N LEU A 199 0.36 26.81 3.89
CA LEU A 199 -0.12 25.50 3.42
C LEU A 199 0.94 24.70 2.67
N GLY A 200 2.08 25.31 2.35
CA GLY A 200 3.05 24.74 1.42
C GLY A 200 2.44 24.56 0.02
N ARG A 201 2.92 23.53 -0.70
CA ARG A 201 2.32 23.12 -1.98
C ARG A 201 0.94 22.52 -1.75
N HIS A 202 -0.04 22.96 -2.52
CA HIS A 202 -1.41 22.47 -2.44
C HIS A 202 -2.12 22.56 -3.80
N VAL A 203 -3.18 21.77 -3.95
CA VAL A 203 -3.94 21.65 -5.20
C VAL A 203 -5.22 22.48 -5.13
N VAL A 204 -5.51 23.28 -6.16
CA VAL A 204 -6.73 24.08 -6.29
C VAL A 204 -7.42 23.83 -7.63
N ALA A 205 -8.74 24.08 -7.67
CA ALA A 205 -9.52 23.99 -8.90
C ALA A 205 -9.37 25.25 -9.77
N LYS A 206 -9.07 25.09 -11.06
CA LYS A 206 -9.02 26.18 -12.06
C LYS A 206 -10.42 26.56 -12.57
N GLU A 207 -11.38 25.66 -12.43
CA GLU A 207 -12.79 25.83 -12.81
C GLU A 207 -13.70 25.00 -11.91
N ASP A 208 -15.02 25.10 -12.12
CA ASP A 208 -16.00 24.33 -11.35
C ASP A 208 -15.92 22.83 -11.68
N ILE A 209 -16.00 22.01 -10.63
CA ILE A 209 -15.95 20.55 -10.68
C ILE A 209 -17.20 19.99 -10.01
N LYS A 210 -17.85 19.05 -10.70
CA LYS A 210 -19.06 18.36 -10.25
C LYS A 210 -18.74 17.12 -9.43
N VAL A 211 -19.69 16.70 -8.60
CA VAL A 211 -19.57 15.45 -7.83
C VAL A 211 -19.45 14.25 -8.77
N GLY A 212 -18.55 13.33 -8.45
CA GLY A 212 -18.28 12.13 -9.24
C GLY A 212 -17.29 12.31 -10.39
N GLU A 213 -16.80 13.53 -10.65
CA GLU A 213 -15.72 13.74 -11.63
C GLU A 213 -14.41 13.11 -11.16
N VAL A 214 -13.71 12.44 -12.08
CA VAL A 214 -12.36 11.90 -11.85
C VAL A 214 -11.36 13.02 -12.03
N LEU A 215 -10.50 13.21 -11.03
CA LEU A 215 -9.59 14.34 -10.94
C LEU A 215 -8.13 13.96 -11.14
N ALA A 216 -7.75 12.73 -10.79
CA ALA A 216 -6.41 12.20 -11.03
C ALA A 216 -6.42 10.66 -11.08
N ARG A 217 -5.48 10.09 -11.84
CA ARG A 217 -5.17 8.65 -11.89
C ARG A 217 -3.67 8.49 -11.82
N GLU A 218 -3.16 7.98 -10.71
CA GLU A 218 -1.72 7.94 -10.43
C GLU A 218 -1.25 6.51 -10.17
N GLN A 219 -0.17 6.11 -10.83
CA GLN A 219 0.61 4.93 -10.45
C GLN A 219 1.64 5.34 -9.39
N PRO A 220 1.87 4.52 -8.35
CA PRO A 220 2.84 4.86 -7.32
C PRO A 220 4.27 4.66 -7.81
N TYR A 221 5.23 5.18 -7.05
CA TYR A 221 6.65 4.88 -7.30
C TYR A 221 6.95 3.38 -7.13
N PHE A 222 6.35 2.74 -6.13
CA PHE A 222 6.30 1.27 -5.97
C PHE A 222 5.16 0.91 -5.00
N ALA A 223 4.83 -0.38 -4.88
CA ALA A 223 3.92 -0.87 -3.84
C ALA A 223 4.66 -1.70 -2.77
N LEU A 224 4.33 -1.47 -1.50
CA LEU A 224 4.76 -2.30 -0.37
C LEU A 224 3.57 -3.12 0.12
N LEU A 225 3.59 -4.43 -0.17
CA LEU A 225 2.60 -5.38 0.33
C LEU A 225 2.75 -5.54 1.86
N LEU A 226 1.64 -5.58 2.59
CA LEU A 226 1.69 -5.81 4.05
C LEU A 226 2.03 -7.28 4.34
N LYS A 227 2.72 -7.54 5.46
CA LYS A 227 3.10 -8.90 5.92
C LYS A 227 1.92 -9.86 5.99
N SER A 228 0.76 -9.39 6.43
CA SER A 228 -0.48 -10.18 6.48
C SER A 228 -1.00 -10.60 5.11
N GLN A 229 -0.44 -10.04 4.03
CA GLN A 229 -0.94 -10.15 2.66
C GLN A 229 -0.02 -10.96 1.74
N PHE A 230 1.15 -11.37 2.22
CA PHE A 230 2.18 -12.09 1.45
C PHE A 230 1.69 -13.38 0.79
N LEU A 231 0.68 -14.04 1.35
CA LEU A 231 0.15 -15.30 0.83
C LEU A 231 -1.00 -15.12 -0.17
N PHE A 232 -1.51 -13.90 -0.35
CA PHE A 232 -2.75 -13.61 -1.08
C PHE A 232 -2.55 -12.81 -2.37
N PHE A 233 -1.55 -11.93 -2.39
CA PHE A 233 -1.35 -10.99 -3.48
C PHE A 233 0.06 -11.07 -4.04
N CYS A 234 0.22 -10.66 -5.30
CA CYS A 234 1.53 -10.46 -5.88
C CYS A 234 2.29 -9.34 -5.15
N ASN A 235 3.53 -9.59 -4.76
CA ASN A 235 4.40 -8.64 -4.07
C ASN A 235 4.96 -7.52 -4.96
N TYR A 236 4.45 -7.36 -6.18
CA TYR A 236 4.80 -6.27 -7.11
C TYR A 236 3.54 -5.50 -7.54
N CYS A 237 2.64 -6.13 -8.31
CA CYS A 237 1.47 -5.45 -8.88
C CYS A 237 0.20 -5.54 -8.01
N LEU A 238 0.26 -6.20 -6.85
CA LEU A 238 -0.88 -6.48 -5.97
C LEU A 238 -1.97 -7.36 -6.58
N SER A 239 -1.80 -7.97 -7.76
CA SER A 239 -2.78 -8.90 -8.33
C SER A 239 -3.15 -10.02 -7.36
N MET A 240 -4.45 -10.28 -7.20
CA MET A 240 -5.01 -11.40 -6.42
C MET A 240 -5.03 -12.72 -7.22
N SER A 241 -3.94 -13.02 -7.94
CA SER A 241 -3.83 -14.28 -8.68
C SER A 241 -3.79 -15.46 -7.70
N LEU A 242 -4.48 -16.56 -7.99
CA LEU A 242 -4.43 -17.75 -7.13
C LEU A 242 -3.17 -18.59 -7.36
N ASN A 243 -2.69 -18.61 -8.61
CA ASN A 243 -1.47 -19.32 -9.02
C ASN A 243 -0.21 -18.48 -8.75
N LEU A 244 -0.05 -17.96 -7.53
CA LEU A 244 1.18 -17.23 -7.21
C LEU A 244 2.40 -18.15 -7.22
N MET A 245 3.54 -17.60 -7.62
CA MET A 245 4.82 -18.29 -7.75
C MET A 245 5.84 -17.67 -6.79
N PRO A 246 6.64 -18.47 -6.07
CA PRO A 246 7.61 -17.94 -5.12
C PRO A 246 8.84 -17.35 -5.80
N CYS A 247 9.55 -16.48 -5.07
CA CYS A 247 10.93 -16.16 -5.40
C CYS A 247 11.80 -17.43 -5.46
N GLU A 248 12.87 -17.37 -6.27
CA GLU A 248 13.84 -18.44 -6.47
C GLU A 248 14.70 -18.73 -5.24
N THR A 249 14.96 -17.72 -4.43
CA THR A 249 15.97 -17.75 -3.37
C THR A 249 15.33 -17.68 -1.98
N CYS A 250 14.59 -16.60 -1.68
CA CYS A 250 13.97 -16.43 -0.37
C CYS A 250 12.66 -17.23 -0.21
N CYS A 251 12.16 -17.25 1.03
CA CYS A 251 10.95 -17.97 1.43
C CYS A 251 9.75 -17.06 1.75
N PHE A 252 9.74 -15.79 1.32
CA PHE A 252 8.80 -14.78 1.85
C PHE A 252 7.87 -14.14 0.83
N VAL A 253 8.22 -14.16 -0.46
CA VAL A 253 7.51 -13.35 -1.46
C VAL A 253 6.98 -14.20 -2.61
N LEU A 254 5.80 -13.81 -3.09
CA LEU A 254 5.03 -14.47 -4.13
C LEU A 254 4.72 -13.47 -5.26
N TYR A 255 4.69 -13.96 -6.50
CA TYR A 255 4.45 -13.17 -7.72
C TYR A 255 3.38 -13.81 -8.60
N CYS A 256 2.61 -13.01 -9.33
CA CYS A 256 1.60 -13.53 -10.25
C CYS A 256 2.16 -13.96 -11.61
N SER A 257 3.36 -13.49 -11.99
CA SER A 257 3.99 -13.77 -13.27
C SER A 257 5.51 -13.57 -13.20
N ASP A 258 6.24 -14.11 -14.18
CA ASP A 258 7.68 -13.93 -14.29
C ASP A 258 8.06 -12.47 -14.56
N GLU A 259 7.24 -11.71 -15.29
CA GLU A 259 7.46 -10.29 -15.52
C GLU A 259 7.43 -9.50 -14.21
N CYS A 260 6.47 -9.79 -13.32
CA CYS A 260 6.41 -9.14 -12.00
C CYS A 260 7.61 -9.51 -11.13
N LYS A 261 8.07 -10.76 -11.20
CA LYS A 261 9.26 -11.22 -10.48
C LYS A 261 10.53 -10.52 -11.00
N GLN A 262 10.70 -10.41 -12.31
CA GLN A 262 11.82 -9.73 -12.94
C GLN A 262 11.84 -8.22 -12.61
N LYS A 263 10.68 -7.55 -12.70
CA LYS A 263 10.57 -6.13 -12.33
C LYS A 263 10.90 -5.92 -10.86
N ALA A 264 10.30 -6.69 -9.95
CA ALA A 264 10.62 -6.61 -8.53
C ALA A 264 12.11 -6.87 -8.25
N TRP A 265 12.70 -7.89 -8.89
CA TRP A 265 14.13 -8.21 -8.75
C TRP A 265 15.01 -7.04 -9.17
N LYS A 266 14.73 -6.43 -10.32
CA LYS A 266 15.47 -5.28 -10.86
C LYS A 266 15.36 -4.05 -9.95
N GLU A 267 14.17 -3.78 -9.42
CA GLU A 267 13.87 -2.51 -8.73
C GLU A 267 14.17 -2.51 -7.23
N TYR A 268 14.06 -3.64 -6.52
CA TYR A 268 14.30 -3.65 -5.07
C TYR A 268 14.61 -5.02 -4.50
N HIS A 269 13.95 -6.06 -5.00
CA HIS A 269 13.97 -7.36 -4.36
C HIS A 269 15.34 -8.03 -4.40
N LYS A 270 16.20 -7.77 -5.40
CA LYS A 270 17.58 -8.29 -5.40
C LYS A 270 18.32 -7.95 -4.11
N VAL A 271 18.12 -6.73 -3.59
CA VAL A 271 18.74 -6.24 -2.35
C VAL A 271 17.97 -6.75 -1.13
N GLU A 272 16.64 -6.64 -1.14
CA GLU A 272 15.82 -7.06 0.01
C GLU A 272 15.83 -8.57 0.25
N CYS A 273 16.09 -9.38 -0.79
CA CYS A 273 15.91 -10.82 -0.78
C CYS A 273 16.66 -11.52 0.36
N SER A 274 17.94 -11.20 0.58
CA SER A 274 18.73 -11.78 1.67
C SER A 274 18.31 -11.28 3.05
N LEU A 275 17.64 -10.12 3.10
CA LEU A 275 17.24 -9.48 4.34
C LEU A 275 15.82 -9.87 4.78
N MET A 276 15.00 -10.48 3.91
CA MET A 276 13.58 -10.73 4.16
C MET A 276 13.30 -11.42 5.51
N ALA A 277 14.10 -12.44 5.89
CA ALA A 277 13.92 -13.12 7.17
C ALA A 277 14.08 -12.15 8.35
N THR A 278 15.13 -11.33 8.31
CA THR A 278 15.42 -10.29 9.31
C THR A 278 14.32 -9.23 9.33
N LEU A 279 13.93 -8.70 8.17
CA LEU A 279 12.91 -7.66 8.06
C LEU A 279 11.55 -8.12 8.62
N VAL A 280 11.15 -9.36 8.34
CA VAL A 280 9.88 -9.93 8.86
C VAL A 280 9.97 -10.28 10.36
N HIS A 281 11.14 -10.71 10.84
CA HIS A 281 11.37 -11.07 12.24
C HIS A 281 11.48 -9.86 13.17
N MET A 282 12.11 -8.79 12.70
CA MET A 282 12.27 -7.54 13.47
C MET A 282 11.00 -6.70 13.55
N ASP A 283 9.93 -7.15 12.90
CA ASP A 283 8.60 -6.56 12.98
C ASP A 283 8.57 -5.07 12.65
N PHE A 284 9.38 -4.66 11.67
CA PHE A 284 9.28 -3.32 11.09
C PHE A 284 7.86 -3.07 10.60
N THR A 285 7.32 -1.89 10.90
CA THR A 285 6.02 -1.51 10.35
C THR A 285 6.17 -1.18 8.86
N LYS A 286 5.04 -1.00 8.20
CA LYS A 286 5.01 -0.55 6.80
C LYS A 286 5.77 0.77 6.59
N LEU A 287 5.82 1.65 7.58
CA LEU A 287 6.43 2.97 7.44
C LEU A 287 7.96 2.90 7.35
N GLU A 288 8.61 2.07 8.17
CA GLU A 288 10.06 1.87 8.10
C GLU A 288 10.43 1.15 6.79
N LEU A 289 9.69 0.11 6.42
CA LEU A 289 9.92 -0.65 5.18
C LEU A 289 9.72 0.20 3.91
N LEU A 290 8.78 1.15 3.92
CA LEU A 290 8.63 2.14 2.84
C LEU A 290 9.89 2.99 2.71
N GLY A 291 10.50 3.41 3.82
CA GLY A 291 11.75 4.15 3.82
C GLY A 291 12.92 3.37 3.21
N LEU A 292 13.09 2.12 3.65
CA LEU A 292 14.11 1.20 3.11
C LEU A 292 13.95 0.99 1.60
N ARG A 293 12.75 0.59 1.16
CA ARG A 293 12.50 0.30 -0.25
C ARG A 293 12.64 1.53 -1.13
N THR A 294 12.28 2.72 -0.63
CA THR A 294 12.49 3.97 -1.36
C THR A 294 13.97 4.24 -1.60
N ALA A 295 14.82 4.06 -0.57
CA ALA A 295 16.27 4.23 -0.73
C ALA A 295 16.88 3.23 -1.72
N ILE A 296 16.46 1.97 -1.65
CA ILE A 296 16.92 0.92 -2.58
C ILE A 296 16.51 1.28 -4.01
N LYS A 297 15.22 1.56 -4.23
CA LYS A 297 14.69 1.86 -5.57
C LYS A 297 15.29 3.13 -6.15
N ALA A 298 15.45 4.17 -5.32
CA ALA A 298 16.12 5.42 -5.71
C ALA A 298 17.49 5.13 -6.29
N ARG A 299 18.30 4.27 -5.66
CA ARG A 299 19.57 3.85 -6.25
C ARG A 299 19.34 3.08 -7.55
N THR A 300 18.53 2.04 -7.59
CA THR A 300 18.38 1.18 -8.78
C THR A 300 17.80 1.87 -10.01
N ASP A 301 17.06 2.97 -9.83
CA ASP A 301 16.53 3.78 -10.93
C ASP A 301 17.59 4.66 -11.61
N HIS A 302 18.79 4.76 -11.03
CA HIS A 302 19.92 5.50 -11.57
C HIS A 302 21.00 4.55 -12.09
N SER A 303 21.86 5.02 -12.99
CA SER A 303 23.00 4.23 -13.50
C SER A 303 24.01 3.90 -12.41
N ASP A 304 24.32 4.89 -11.59
CA ASP A 304 25.37 4.86 -10.57
C ASP A 304 25.02 5.80 -9.40
N TRP A 305 25.84 5.75 -8.34
CA TRP A 305 25.69 6.62 -7.17
C TRP A 305 25.83 8.11 -7.47
N ASN A 306 26.70 8.50 -8.41
CA ASN A 306 26.91 9.90 -8.76
C ASN A 306 25.69 10.50 -9.47
N SER A 307 25.02 9.70 -10.30
CA SER A 307 23.76 10.03 -10.96
C SER A 307 22.65 10.27 -9.93
N LEU A 308 22.50 9.40 -8.93
CA LEU A 308 21.56 9.64 -7.82
C LEU A 308 21.90 10.90 -7.02
N LEU A 309 23.17 11.08 -6.64
CA LEU A 309 23.63 12.27 -5.92
C LEU A 309 23.39 13.56 -6.72
N LYS A 310 23.56 13.52 -8.04
CA LYS A 310 23.22 14.63 -8.94
C LYS A 310 21.73 14.92 -8.90
N THR A 311 20.87 13.91 -9.06
CA THR A 311 19.40 14.05 -9.00
C THR A 311 18.96 14.68 -7.68
N ILE A 312 19.51 14.22 -6.55
CA ILE A 312 19.20 14.78 -5.22
C ILE A 312 19.59 16.26 -5.15
N ARG A 313 20.82 16.60 -5.54
CA ARG A 313 21.30 18.00 -5.53
C ARG A 313 20.47 18.91 -6.43
N GLU A 314 20.11 18.46 -7.63
CA GLU A 314 19.27 19.22 -8.55
C GLU A 314 17.83 19.39 -8.03
N ALA A 315 17.27 18.37 -7.38
CA ALA A 315 15.97 18.45 -6.73
C ALA A 315 15.97 19.48 -5.59
N GLU A 316 16.99 19.44 -4.74
CA GLU A 316 17.18 20.36 -3.60
C GLU A 316 17.49 21.79 -4.06
N ALA A 317 18.23 21.97 -5.17
CA ALA A 317 18.44 23.29 -5.76
C ALA A 317 17.14 23.93 -6.28
N ASN A 318 16.13 23.12 -6.60
CA ASN A 318 14.79 23.59 -6.98
C ASN A 318 13.83 23.68 -5.78
N GLU A 319 14.30 23.45 -4.55
CA GLU A 319 13.50 23.67 -3.35
C GLU A 319 13.05 25.14 -3.28
N ASN A 320 11.79 25.36 -2.91
CA ASN A 320 11.15 26.70 -2.86
C ASN A 320 11.03 27.43 -4.22
N THR A 321 11.21 26.72 -5.35
CA THR A 321 10.93 27.25 -6.68
C THR A 321 9.62 26.69 -7.24
N GLU A 322 9.13 27.22 -8.37
CA GLU A 322 7.99 26.64 -9.09
C GLU A 322 8.25 25.23 -9.64
N ASN A 323 9.54 24.80 -9.69
CA ASN A 323 9.97 23.50 -10.20
C ASN A 323 10.18 22.46 -9.08
N GLN A 324 9.75 22.75 -7.85
CA GLN A 324 9.93 21.84 -6.70
C GLN A 324 9.28 20.47 -6.94
N GLY A 325 10.12 19.43 -7.06
CA GLY A 325 9.72 18.06 -7.31
C GLY A 325 9.44 17.74 -8.79
N LEU A 326 9.62 18.70 -9.70
CA LEU A 326 9.56 18.45 -11.14
C LEU A 326 10.91 18.01 -11.69
N VAL A 327 10.88 17.19 -12.73
CA VAL A 327 12.04 16.76 -13.50
C VAL A 327 11.89 17.19 -14.96
N LYS A 328 12.99 17.50 -15.65
CA LYS A 328 12.99 17.74 -17.09
C LYS A 328 13.06 16.42 -17.86
N VAL A 329 12.07 16.15 -18.71
CA VAL A 329 12.01 15.01 -19.63
C VAL A 329 11.71 15.58 -21.01
N ASP A 330 12.61 15.34 -21.97
CA ASP A 330 12.51 15.90 -23.33
C ASP A 330 12.22 17.42 -23.33
N ASP A 331 13.02 18.16 -22.55
CA ASP A 331 12.91 19.61 -22.30
C ASP A 331 11.60 20.11 -21.67
N LYS A 332 10.72 19.21 -21.23
CA LYS A 332 9.47 19.54 -20.53
C LYS A 332 9.55 19.21 -19.05
N TRP A 333 9.02 20.09 -18.21
CA TRP A 333 8.89 19.85 -16.79
C TRP A 333 7.73 18.90 -16.49
N VAL A 334 8.02 17.80 -15.82
CA VAL A 334 7.05 16.75 -15.49
C VAL A 334 7.10 16.46 -13.99
N TYR A 335 5.93 16.34 -13.38
CA TYR A 335 5.73 15.83 -12.02
C TYR A 335 5.03 14.48 -12.10
N ASP A 336 5.76 13.41 -11.76
CA ASP A 336 5.26 12.04 -11.83
C ASP A 336 5.92 11.20 -10.72
N SER A 337 5.13 10.35 -10.07
CA SER A 337 5.58 9.34 -9.11
C SER A 337 6.67 8.42 -9.63
N LYS A 338 6.75 8.20 -10.94
CA LYS A 338 7.80 7.40 -11.59
C LYS A 338 9.21 7.92 -11.32
N TYR A 339 9.38 9.23 -11.12
CA TYR A 339 10.69 9.84 -10.93
C TYR A 339 10.99 10.07 -9.46
N TYR A 340 12.21 9.67 -9.05
CA TYR A 340 12.64 9.82 -7.66
C TYR A 340 12.63 11.27 -7.18
N THR A 341 12.89 12.26 -8.05
CA THR A 341 12.79 13.70 -7.73
C THR A 341 11.47 14.07 -7.06
N SER A 342 10.34 13.61 -7.60
CA SER A 342 9.00 13.89 -7.05
C SER A 342 8.82 13.28 -5.66
N ILE A 343 9.45 12.12 -5.42
CA ILE A 343 9.39 11.36 -4.16
C ILE A 343 10.34 11.93 -3.10
N HIS A 344 11.56 12.32 -3.49
CA HIS A 344 12.55 12.96 -2.63
C HIS A 344 12.01 14.29 -2.09
N MET A 345 11.33 15.07 -2.93
CA MET A 345 10.80 16.38 -2.53
C MET A 345 9.50 16.31 -1.72
N LEU A 346 9.07 15.15 -1.24
CA LEU A 346 7.92 15.03 -0.34
C LEU A 346 8.24 15.55 1.07
N SER A 347 7.21 16.00 1.79
CA SER A 347 7.42 16.68 3.09
C SER A 347 7.95 15.71 4.15
N SER A 348 9.11 15.99 4.72
CA SER A 348 9.64 15.27 5.88
C SER A 348 9.13 15.82 7.21
N ASN A 349 8.65 17.08 7.21
CA ASN A 349 8.37 17.89 8.41
C ASN A 349 9.53 17.92 9.42
N VAL A 350 10.77 17.80 8.96
CA VAL A 350 11.96 17.69 9.85
C VAL A 350 12.02 18.81 10.89
N ASP A 351 11.73 20.05 10.51
CA ASP A 351 11.79 21.22 11.40
C ASP A 351 10.69 21.24 12.49
N LYS A 352 9.67 20.38 12.36
CA LYS A 352 8.54 20.28 13.28
C LYS A 352 8.61 19.01 14.15
N ARG A 353 9.66 18.21 14.02
CA ARG A 353 9.85 16.96 14.77
C ARG A 353 10.57 17.23 16.08
N SER A 354 10.26 16.42 17.09
CA SER A 354 11.00 16.46 18.35
C SER A 354 12.36 15.77 18.19
N PRO A 355 13.35 16.10 19.03
CA PRO A 355 14.65 15.41 19.03
C PRO A 355 14.50 13.89 19.20
N SER A 356 13.55 13.45 20.03
CA SER A 356 13.26 12.03 20.27
C SER A 356 12.74 11.32 19.01
N ASP A 357 11.81 11.94 18.28
CA ASP A 357 11.28 11.39 17.01
C ASP A 357 12.38 11.30 15.93
N ILE A 358 13.25 12.33 15.84
CA ILE A 358 14.42 12.31 14.94
C ILE A 358 15.39 11.19 15.33
N PHE A 359 15.68 11.03 16.62
CA PHE A 359 16.58 9.99 17.12
C PHE A 359 16.05 8.59 16.84
N GLN A 360 14.77 8.31 17.13
CA GLN A 360 14.14 7.02 16.84
C GLN A 360 14.21 6.66 15.34
N LYS A 361 13.94 7.64 14.46
CA LYS A 361 14.07 7.45 13.00
C LYS A 361 15.50 7.26 12.55
N SER A 362 16.45 7.93 13.21
CA SER A 362 17.88 7.77 12.96
C SER A 362 18.37 6.38 13.38
N VAL A 363 17.83 5.80 14.45
CA VAL A 363 18.11 4.41 14.85
C VAL A 363 17.64 3.45 13.76
N THR A 364 16.41 3.58 13.27
CA THR A 364 15.91 2.76 12.16
C THR A 364 16.78 2.91 10.91
N ALA A 365 17.11 4.13 10.50
CA ALA A 365 17.96 4.39 9.35
C ALA A 365 19.36 3.79 9.51
N ALA A 366 19.96 3.88 10.70
CA ALA A 366 21.26 3.29 11.00
C ALA A 366 21.23 1.75 10.96
N VAL A 367 20.16 1.12 11.48
CA VAL A 367 19.98 -0.34 11.39
C VAL A 367 19.83 -0.79 9.94
N PHE A 368 19.07 -0.07 9.13
CA PHE A 368 18.98 -0.35 7.69
C PHE A 368 20.30 -0.14 6.96
N LEU A 369 21.03 0.93 7.27
CA LEU A 369 22.37 1.16 6.71
C LEU A 369 23.30 -0.01 7.04
N TYR A 370 23.27 -0.50 8.28
CA TYR A 370 24.04 -1.69 8.69
C TYR A 370 23.66 -2.94 7.90
N PHE A 371 22.36 -3.20 7.68
CA PHE A 371 21.93 -4.34 6.86
C PHE A 371 22.38 -4.23 5.41
N LEU A 372 22.29 -3.03 4.83
CA LEU A 372 22.72 -2.78 3.46
C LEU A 372 24.24 -2.89 3.31
N SER A 373 25.03 -2.41 4.28
CA SER A 373 26.50 -2.44 4.21
C SER A 373 27.09 -3.81 4.50
N GLU A 374 26.58 -4.50 5.53
CA GLU A 374 27.22 -5.73 6.03
C GLU A 374 26.62 -7.02 5.47
N SER A 375 25.43 -6.97 4.87
CA SER A 375 24.67 -8.18 4.49
C SER A 375 24.16 -8.18 3.06
N THR A 376 24.56 -7.19 2.27
CA THR A 376 24.25 -7.09 0.84
C THR A 376 25.41 -6.44 0.09
N ASP A 377 25.40 -6.52 -1.23
CA ASP A 377 26.35 -5.79 -2.08
C ASP A 377 25.87 -4.36 -2.43
N PHE A 378 24.81 -3.87 -1.78
CA PHE A 378 24.15 -2.61 -2.14
C PHE A 378 25.11 -1.43 -2.18
N MET A 379 26.02 -1.32 -1.20
CA MET A 379 27.00 -0.23 -1.14
C MET A 379 28.08 -0.32 -2.24
N LYS A 380 28.33 -1.52 -2.75
CA LYS A 380 29.45 -1.87 -3.65
C LYS A 380 29.02 -2.11 -5.10
N VAL A 381 27.78 -1.72 -5.44
CA VAL A 381 27.29 -1.81 -6.83
C VAL A 381 28.16 -0.95 -7.76
N ASP A 382 28.10 -1.24 -9.07
CA ASP A 382 28.85 -0.55 -10.13
C ASP A 382 30.37 -0.78 -10.12
N GLY A 383 30.83 -1.83 -9.45
CA GLY A 383 32.27 -2.10 -9.29
C GLY A 383 32.97 -1.11 -8.36
N GLY A 384 32.20 -0.32 -7.60
CA GLY A 384 32.70 0.68 -6.67
C GLY A 384 32.97 0.13 -5.27
N GLU A 385 33.74 0.88 -4.49
CA GLU A 385 33.94 0.65 -3.06
C GLU A 385 32.85 1.34 -2.23
N ASP A 386 32.68 0.89 -0.98
CA ASP A 386 31.87 1.58 0.03
C ASP A 386 32.57 2.86 0.47
N THR A 387 32.47 3.88 -0.39
CA THR A 387 33.07 5.20 -0.15
C THR A 387 32.24 6.01 0.84
N GLU A 388 32.88 6.96 1.51
CA GLU A 388 32.21 7.88 2.43
C GLU A 388 31.04 8.63 1.75
N ASN A 389 31.19 9.03 0.49
CA ASN A 389 30.11 9.71 -0.25
C ASN A 389 28.88 8.82 -0.45
N VAL A 390 29.08 7.55 -0.79
CA VAL A 390 27.99 6.57 -0.94
C VAL A 390 27.33 6.33 0.41
N ARG A 391 28.13 6.12 1.45
CA ARG A 391 27.65 5.90 2.82
C ARG A 391 26.82 7.08 3.34
N ARG A 392 27.29 8.32 3.13
CA ARG A 392 26.55 9.55 3.44
C ARG A 392 25.25 9.66 2.66
N CYS A 393 25.27 9.35 1.36
CA CYS A 393 24.08 9.35 0.51
C CYS A 393 23.02 8.39 1.08
N VAL A 394 23.39 7.13 1.32
CA VAL A 394 22.46 6.10 1.81
C VAL A 394 21.93 6.45 3.19
N ALA A 395 22.78 6.89 4.12
CA ALA A 395 22.37 7.33 5.45
C ALA A 395 21.35 8.48 5.39
N GLY A 396 21.64 9.49 4.56
CA GLY A 396 20.77 10.65 4.37
C GLY A 396 19.42 10.28 3.76
N THR A 397 19.42 9.48 2.68
CA THR A 397 18.21 9.02 2.00
C THR A 397 17.35 8.14 2.89
N LEU A 398 17.94 7.21 3.65
CA LEU A 398 17.19 6.36 4.59
C LEU A 398 16.51 7.19 5.68
N LEU A 399 17.24 8.08 6.34
CA LEU A 399 16.66 8.93 7.40
C LEU A 399 15.60 9.88 6.83
N HIS A 400 15.85 10.47 5.67
CA HIS A 400 14.88 11.30 4.97
C HIS A 400 13.58 10.55 4.75
N HIS A 401 13.63 9.34 4.19
CA HIS A 401 12.41 8.58 3.93
C HIS A 401 11.78 7.95 5.18
N CYS A 402 12.53 7.66 6.24
CA CYS A 402 11.95 7.35 7.55
C CYS A 402 11.10 8.52 8.10
N MET A 403 11.36 9.76 7.66
CA MET A 403 10.57 10.95 7.99
C MET A 403 9.48 11.26 6.95
N THR A 404 9.69 11.05 5.65
CA THR A 404 8.63 11.28 4.65
C THR A 404 7.56 10.20 4.70
N SER A 405 7.89 8.96 5.05
CA SER A 405 6.95 7.84 4.99
C SER A 405 5.70 8.01 5.87
N PRO A 406 5.79 8.40 7.15
CA PRO A 406 4.61 8.62 8.00
C PRO A 406 3.70 9.77 7.55
N THR A 407 4.22 10.69 6.73
CA THR A 407 3.54 11.94 6.36
C THR A 407 2.89 11.87 4.99
N ASN A 408 3.41 11.05 4.07
CA ASN A 408 3.00 11.10 2.65
C ASN A 408 2.51 9.75 2.08
N MET A 409 2.72 8.64 2.78
CA MET A 409 2.48 7.32 2.18
C MET A 409 1.02 6.92 2.31
N HIS A 410 0.44 6.47 1.21
CA HIS A 410 -0.99 6.16 1.16
C HIS A 410 -1.24 4.66 1.34
N GLY A 411 -2.25 4.33 2.15
CA GLY A 411 -2.80 2.98 2.20
C GLY A 411 -3.47 2.58 0.89
N ILE A 412 -3.42 1.28 0.61
CA ILE A 412 -4.22 0.59 -0.41
C ILE A 412 -5.04 -0.45 0.33
N ALA A 413 -6.35 -0.32 0.25
CA ALA A 413 -7.31 -1.15 0.97
C ALA A 413 -8.51 -1.46 0.07
N SER A 414 -9.32 -2.43 0.50
CA SER A 414 -10.57 -2.84 -0.13
C SER A 414 -11.54 -3.25 0.98
N ASN A 415 -12.81 -3.52 0.68
CA ASN A 415 -13.73 -4.09 1.67
C ASN A 415 -13.75 -5.61 1.62
N ILE A 416 -13.87 -6.26 2.78
CA ILE A 416 -13.97 -7.72 2.93
C ILE A 416 -15.37 -8.13 3.43
N GLN A 417 -15.87 -9.24 2.90
CA GLN A 417 -17.13 -9.83 3.31
C GLN A 417 -17.07 -10.42 4.73
N ASN A 418 -18.03 -10.08 5.58
CA ASN A 418 -18.24 -10.72 6.88
C ASN A 418 -19.08 -12.02 6.75
N GLY A 419 -19.36 -12.70 7.87
CA GLY A 419 -20.16 -13.94 7.89
C GLY A 419 -21.63 -13.77 7.48
N GLU A 420 -22.15 -12.54 7.48
CA GLU A 420 -23.51 -12.18 7.08
C GLU A 420 -23.59 -11.77 5.60
N GLY A 421 -22.45 -11.81 4.89
CA GLY A 421 -22.37 -11.44 3.48
C GLY A 421 -22.16 -9.95 3.22
N ILE A 422 -21.83 -9.16 4.25
CA ILE A 422 -21.75 -7.69 4.21
C ILE A 422 -20.30 -7.20 4.03
N TYR A 423 -20.10 -6.20 3.15
CA TYR A 423 -18.81 -5.60 2.77
C TYR A 423 -18.62 -4.19 3.32
N VAL A 424 -18.60 -4.06 4.65
CA VAL A 424 -18.37 -2.77 5.35
C VAL A 424 -17.05 -2.73 6.14
N LYS A 425 -16.34 -3.86 6.20
CA LYS A 425 -15.07 -3.96 6.92
C LYS A 425 -13.93 -3.65 5.96
N GLU A 426 -13.14 -2.63 6.28
CA GLU A 426 -11.91 -2.33 5.56
C GLU A 426 -10.88 -3.47 5.72
N TYR A 427 -10.20 -3.78 4.63
CA TYR A 427 -9.16 -4.79 4.52
C TYR A 427 -7.91 -4.15 3.91
N ASN A 428 -6.93 -3.90 4.77
CA ASN A 428 -5.67 -3.25 4.41
C ASN A 428 -4.75 -4.21 3.64
N ILE A 429 -4.35 -3.83 2.42
CA ILE A 429 -3.59 -4.68 1.49
C ILE A 429 -2.12 -4.26 1.40
N ALA A 430 -1.88 -2.98 1.13
CA ALA A 430 -0.56 -2.45 0.83
C ALA A 430 -0.43 -0.99 1.25
N SER A 431 0.75 -0.42 1.06
CA SER A 431 0.97 1.03 1.12
C SER A 431 1.98 1.45 0.07
N ALA A 432 1.87 2.68 -0.40
CA ALA A 432 2.70 3.14 -1.50
C ALA A 432 2.92 4.67 -1.50
N PRO A 433 4.09 5.13 -1.97
CA PRO A 433 4.36 6.53 -2.32
C PRO A 433 3.63 6.98 -3.60
N TYR A 434 2.79 8.01 -3.47
CA TYR A 434 2.10 8.68 -4.58
C TYR A 434 2.42 10.17 -4.53
N ALA A 435 3.29 10.64 -5.41
CA ALA A 435 3.80 12.01 -5.41
C ALA A 435 2.70 13.06 -5.54
N PHE A 436 1.74 12.88 -6.45
CA PHE A 436 0.68 13.88 -6.70
C PHE A 436 -0.38 13.82 -5.61
N HIS A 437 -0.83 12.63 -5.21
CA HIS A 437 -1.77 12.49 -4.10
C HIS A 437 -1.22 13.07 -2.79
N SER A 438 0.10 13.08 -2.59
CA SER A 438 0.76 13.71 -1.43
C SER A 438 0.71 15.24 -1.45
N LEU A 439 0.37 15.89 -2.58
CA LEU A 439 0.15 17.34 -2.66
C LEU A 439 -1.24 17.77 -2.18
N ILE A 440 -2.14 16.82 -1.94
CA ILE A 440 -3.53 17.09 -1.57
C ILE A 440 -3.59 17.21 -0.06
N ASN A 441 -3.91 18.41 0.43
CA ASN A 441 -4.00 18.69 1.86
C ASN A 441 -5.23 18.07 2.53
N HIS A 442 -5.22 18.10 3.85
CA HIS A 442 -6.23 17.51 4.69
C HIS A 442 -7.47 18.39 4.93
N SER A 443 -8.65 17.77 4.99
CA SER A 443 -9.83 18.27 5.71
C SER A 443 -10.54 17.15 6.50
N CYS A 444 -11.06 17.50 7.68
CA CYS A 444 -11.96 16.61 8.45
C CYS A 444 -13.35 16.44 7.81
N ALA A 445 -13.65 17.24 6.78
CA ALA A 445 -14.80 17.15 5.88
C ALA A 445 -14.28 17.31 4.43
N PRO A 446 -13.70 16.24 3.85
CA PRO A 446 -13.03 16.32 2.56
C PRO A 446 -14.02 16.60 1.41
N ASN A 447 -13.53 17.16 0.31
CA ASN A 447 -14.31 17.34 -0.92
C ASN A 447 -13.94 16.33 -2.02
N VAL A 448 -12.96 15.46 -1.76
CA VAL A 448 -12.59 14.33 -2.61
C VAL A 448 -12.54 13.03 -1.83
N THR A 449 -12.59 11.92 -2.54
CA THR A 449 -12.29 10.58 -2.03
C THR A 449 -11.37 9.85 -3.00
N ARG A 450 -10.73 8.80 -2.50
CA ARG A 450 -9.80 7.96 -3.27
C ARG A 450 -10.41 6.58 -3.50
N ALA A 451 -10.02 5.98 -4.61
CA ALA A 451 -10.38 4.63 -5.01
C ALA A 451 -9.12 3.87 -5.46
N THR A 452 -9.05 2.58 -5.24
CA THR A 452 -7.99 1.73 -5.82
C THR A 452 -8.57 0.37 -6.17
N LYS A 453 -8.59 0.04 -7.46
CA LYS A 453 -9.10 -1.25 -7.93
C LYS A 453 -8.37 -2.40 -7.23
N LEU A 454 -9.11 -3.36 -6.68
CA LEU A 454 -8.59 -4.57 -6.09
C LEU A 454 -7.70 -5.31 -7.10
N GLY A 455 -6.47 -5.60 -6.70
CA GLY A 455 -5.48 -6.20 -7.59
C GLY A 455 -4.67 -5.22 -8.42
N SER A 456 -4.81 -3.90 -8.18
CA SER A 456 -4.09 -2.83 -8.86
C SER A 456 -3.34 -1.94 -7.86
N THR A 457 -2.32 -1.25 -8.36
CA THR A 457 -1.60 -0.17 -7.66
C THR A 457 -2.11 1.21 -8.03
N GLU A 458 -2.92 1.36 -9.09
CA GLU A 458 -3.39 2.66 -9.55
C GLU A 458 -4.39 3.29 -8.58
N LYS A 459 -4.11 4.50 -8.13
CA LYS A 459 -5.00 5.26 -7.26
C LYS A 459 -5.74 6.31 -8.08
N VAL A 460 -7.05 6.37 -7.86
CA VAL A 460 -7.93 7.30 -8.56
C VAL A 460 -8.56 8.26 -7.56
N LEU A 461 -8.63 9.54 -7.91
CA LEU A 461 -9.20 10.61 -7.09
C LEU A 461 -10.52 11.09 -7.70
N PHE A 462 -11.57 11.19 -6.89
CA PHE A 462 -12.89 11.65 -7.33
C PHE A 462 -13.40 12.80 -6.47
N ALA A 463 -14.16 13.72 -7.08
CA ALA A 463 -14.93 14.71 -6.35
C ALA A 463 -16.07 14.05 -5.56
N LEU A 464 -16.11 14.29 -4.25
CA LEU A 464 -17.17 13.82 -3.33
C LEU A 464 -18.18 14.94 -3.03
N ARG A 465 -17.79 16.19 -3.23
CA ARG A 465 -18.59 17.42 -3.06
C ARG A 465 -18.42 18.30 -4.30
N PRO A 466 -19.36 19.21 -4.61
CA PRO A 466 -19.12 20.20 -5.65
C PRO A 466 -17.95 21.11 -5.25
N ILE A 467 -17.03 21.38 -6.19
CA ILE A 467 -15.83 22.18 -5.93
C ILE A 467 -15.85 23.37 -6.88
N LYS A 468 -15.91 24.59 -6.34
CA LYS A 468 -15.89 25.82 -7.11
C LYS A 468 -14.48 26.21 -7.52
N LYS A 469 -14.37 26.95 -8.62
CA LYS A 469 -13.12 27.60 -9.03
C LYS A 469 -12.43 28.30 -7.85
N GLY A 470 -11.14 28.03 -7.67
CA GLY A 470 -10.32 28.58 -6.59
C GLY A 470 -10.37 27.81 -5.27
N MET A 471 -11.32 26.89 -5.09
CA MET A 471 -11.33 26.02 -3.91
C MET A 471 -10.16 25.02 -3.96
N GLN A 472 -9.66 24.69 -2.77
CA GLN A 472 -8.64 23.67 -2.59
C GLN A 472 -9.24 22.27 -2.74
N ILE A 473 -8.47 21.35 -3.32
CA ILE A 473 -8.77 19.92 -3.29
C ILE A 473 -8.29 19.39 -1.95
N LEU A 474 -9.18 18.77 -1.18
CA LEU A 474 -8.95 18.39 0.21
C LEU A 474 -9.39 16.94 0.45
N ASP A 475 -8.42 16.09 0.82
CA ASP A 475 -8.59 14.68 1.16
C ASP A 475 -8.65 14.49 2.68
N ASN A 476 -9.02 13.29 3.14
CA ASN A 476 -9.00 12.93 4.55
C ASN A 476 -7.79 12.05 4.89
N TYR A 477 -7.09 12.42 5.98
CA TYR A 477 -5.86 11.76 6.42
C TYR A 477 -6.12 10.71 7.52
N GLY A 478 -7.37 10.28 7.68
CA GLY A 478 -7.81 9.34 8.71
C GLY A 478 -8.59 9.98 9.87
N TYR A 479 -8.79 11.30 9.84
CA TYR A 479 -9.44 12.05 10.93
C TYR A 479 -10.70 12.75 10.42
N HIS A 480 -11.82 12.04 10.35
CA HIS A 480 -13.09 12.55 9.84
C HIS A 480 -14.01 13.03 10.97
N HIS A 481 -14.68 14.17 10.78
CA HIS A 481 -15.52 14.77 11.83
C HIS A 481 -16.67 13.87 12.31
N ALA A 482 -17.23 13.07 11.39
CA ALA A 482 -18.33 12.17 11.72
C ALA A 482 -17.90 10.98 12.61
N LEU A 483 -16.60 10.69 12.73
CA LEU A 483 -16.08 9.54 13.48
C LEU A 483 -15.48 9.92 14.85
N GLU A 484 -14.83 11.07 14.92
CA GLU A 484 -14.06 11.50 16.10
C GLU A 484 -14.30 12.97 16.42
N ASP A 485 -14.20 13.36 17.68
CA ASP A 485 -14.36 14.74 18.11
C ASP A 485 -13.18 15.65 17.68
N ARG A 486 -13.39 16.97 17.75
CA ARG A 486 -12.42 17.95 17.25
C ARG A 486 -11.03 17.84 17.90
N LEU A 487 -10.97 17.64 19.22
CA LEU A 487 -9.71 17.63 19.94
C LEU A 487 -8.89 16.39 19.56
N SER A 488 -9.53 15.23 19.52
CA SER A 488 -8.90 13.97 19.10
C SER A 488 -8.33 14.07 17.68
N ARG A 489 -9.12 14.60 16.73
CA ARG A 489 -8.66 14.82 15.34
C ARG A 489 -7.44 15.74 15.26
N GLN A 490 -7.49 16.88 15.95
CA GLN A 490 -6.37 17.84 15.94
C GLN A 490 -5.11 17.27 16.61
N GLN A 491 -5.26 16.51 17.69
CA GLN A 491 -4.13 15.86 18.37
C GLN A 491 -3.47 14.81 17.46
N GLY A 492 -4.26 13.95 16.82
CA GLY A 492 -3.75 12.94 15.88
C GLY A 492 -3.03 13.55 14.68
N LEU A 493 -3.62 14.57 14.06
CA LEU A 493 -3.01 15.31 12.95
C LEU A 493 -1.71 16.02 13.37
N LYS A 494 -1.70 16.63 14.56
CA LYS A 494 -0.49 17.28 15.11
C LYS A 494 0.61 16.26 15.39
N PHE A 495 0.25 15.10 15.92
CA PHE A 495 1.20 14.03 16.20
C PHE A 495 1.83 13.47 14.93
N GLN A 496 1.03 13.09 13.93
CA GLN A 496 1.53 12.41 12.74
C GLN A 496 2.02 13.38 11.63
N TYR A 497 1.21 14.39 11.31
CA TYR A 497 1.41 15.29 10.16
C TYR A 497 1.94 16.67 10.56
N LYS A 498 2.13 16.91 11.87
CA LYS A 498 2.80 18.11 12.41
C LYS A 498 2.08 19.43 12.09
N PHE A 499 0.75 19.42 12.03
CA PHE A 499 -0.06 20.62 11.90
C PHE A 499 -1.36 20.52 12.72
N ILE A 500 -1.99 21.66 13.00
CA ILE A 500 -3.31 21.72 13.64
C ILE A 500 -4.34 22.05 12.56
N CYS A 501 -5.36 21.21 12.40
CA CYS A 501 -6.38 21.41 11.38
C CYS A 501 -7.29 22.60 11.70
N SER A 502 -7.51 23.44 10.69
CA SER A 502 -8.41 24.59 10.70
C SER A 502 -9.45 24.52 9.57
N CYS A 503 -9.83 23.32 9.12
CA CYS A 503 -10.89 23.18 8.13
C CYS A 503 -12.27 23.58 8.72
N GLU A 504 -13.27 23.74 7.87
CA GLU A 504 -14.63 24.15 8.27
C GLU A 504 -15.21 23.32 9.43
N ALA A 505 -14.96 22.02 9.45
CA ALA A 505 -15.44 21.13 10.50
C ALA A 505 -14.74 21.34 11.85
N CYS A 506 -13.47 21.76 11.83
CA CYS A 506 -12.73 22.11 13.06
C CYS A 506 -13.08 23.53 13.54
N VAL A 507 -13.22 24.49 12.61
CA VAL A 507 -13.60 25.88 12.92
C VAL A 507 -15.00 25.93 13.53
N ASN A 508 -15.96 25.28 12.89
CA ASN A 508 -17.36 25.28 13.31
C ASN A 508 -17.71 24.17 14.32
N ASN A 509 -16.71 23.43 14.80
CA ASN A 509 -16.88 22.31 15.75
C ASN A 509 -18.00 21.32 15.35
N TRP A 510 -17.96 20.84 14.10
CA TRP A 510 -18.97 19.91 13.60
C TRP A 510 -19.02 18.64 14.45
N PRO A 511 -20.23 18.09 14.70
CA PRO A 511 -20.42 16.94 15.56
C PRO A 511 -19.98 15.63 14.90
N THR A 512 -19.94 14.57 15.70
CA THR A 512 -19.88 13.19 15.18
C THR A 512 -21.19 12.82 14.50
N TYR A 513 -21.21 11.70 13.77
CA TYR A 513 -22.37 11.25 12.98
C TYR A 513 -23.68 11.26 13.79
N PHE A 514 -23.67 10.70 15.01
CA PHE A 514 -24.86 10.64 15.88
C PHE A 514 -25.32 12.00 16.40
N GLY A 515 -24.49 13.03 16.30
CA GLY A 515 -24.85 14.40 16.65
C GLY A 515 -25.28 15.26 15.45
N LEU A 516 -25.23 14.73 14.22
CA LEU A 516 -25.71 15.44 13.04
C LEU A 516 -27.22 15.65 13.11
N ARG A 517 -27.68 16.84 12.73
CA ARG A 517 -29.10 17.16 12.65
C ARG A 517 -29.61 16.91 11.25
N SER A 518 -30.89 16.54 11.14
CA SER A 518 -31.59 16.51 9.87
C SER A 518 -31.78 17.93 9.33
N ALA A 519 -31.52 18.10 8.04
CA ALA A 519 -31.76 19.35 7.34
C ALA A 519 -33.25 19.57 7.04
N ASN A 520 -33.70 20.82 7.04
CA ASN A 520 -35.04 21.15 6.54
C ASN A 520 -35.05 21.17 5.01
N LEU A 521 -35.26 19.99 4.41
CA LEU A 521 -35.15 19.81 2.97
C LEU A 521 -36.45 20.15 2.21
N PRO A 522 -36.36 20.84 1.06
CA PRO A 522 -37.43 20.96 0.08
C PRO A 522 -38.02 19.59 -0.29
N ALA A 523 -39.32 19.56 -0.61
CA ALA A 523 -40.06 18.32 -0.88
C ALA A 523 -39.42 17.46 -1.99
N HIS A 524 -38.90 18.09 -3.05
CA HIS A 524 -38.26 17.38 -4.16
C HIS A 524 -36.94 16.71 -3.75
N ILE A 525 -36.10 17.38 -2.94
CA ILE A 525 -34.84 16.82 -2.42
C ILE A 525 -35.15 15.67 -1.46
N ARG A 526 -36.13 15.85 -0.57
CA ARG A 526 -36.57 14.82 0.38
C ARG A 526 -37.04 13.56 -0.36
N LYS A 527 -37.89 13.71 -1.38
CA LYS A 527 -38.37 12.60 -2.21
C LYS A 527 -37.23 11.86 -2.90
N MET A 528 -36.26 12.60 -3.46
CA MET A 528 -35.08 12.01 -4.09
C MET A 528 -34.22 11.25 -3.07
N LYS A 529 -33.97 11.84 -1.90
CA LYS A 529 -33.24 11.21 -0.79
C LYS A 529 -33.92 9.92 -0.32
N ASP A 530 -35.22 9.96 -0.05
CA ASP A 530 -35.98 8.78 0.42
C ASP A 530 -36.00 7.66 -0.63
N GLN A 531 -36.00 8.00 -1.92
CA GLN A 531 -35.92 7.02 -3.00
C GLN A 531 -34.51 6.39 -3.11
N LEU A 532 -33.46 7.22 -3.08
CA LEU A 532 -32.08 6.77 -3.31
C LEU A 532 -31.46 6.10 -2.08
N LEU A 533 -31.81 6.54 -0.87
CA LEU A 533 -31.23 6.08 0.40
C LEU A 533 -32.16 5.17 1.21
N ARG A 534 -33.16 4.55 0.57
CA ARG A 534 -34.03 3.57 1.23
C ARG A 534 -33.26 2.35 1.73
N ARG A 535 -33.79 1.72 2.78
CA ARG A 535 -33.17 0.56 3.43
C ARG A 535 -32.75 -0.56 2.46
N THR A 536 -33.61 -0.93 1.50
CA THR A 536 -33.32 -1.99 0.53
C THR A 536 -32.13 -1.66 -0.37
N THR A 537 -31.97 -0.39 -0.74
CA THR A 537 -30.81 0.11 -1.49
C THR A 537 -29.53 -0.09 -0.68
N ILE A 538 -29.53 0.34 0.59
CA ILE A 538 -28.37 0.23 1.47
C ILE A 538 -28.01 -1.24 1.68
N GLU A 539 -28.99 -2.12 1.93
CA GLU A 539 -28.78 -3.56 2.09
C GLU A 539 -28.17 -4.22 0.84
N ASN A 540 -28.59 -3.80 -0.36
CA ASN A 540 -28.02 -4.30 -1.61
C ASN A 540 -26.57 -3.86 -1.80
N LEU A 541 -26.26 -2.58 -1.55
CA LEU A 541 -24.90 -2.06 -1.62
C LEU A 541 -23.98 -2.69 -0.57
N GLN A 542 -24.49 -2.93 0.64
CA GLN A 542 -23.78 -3.65 1.69
C GLN A 542 -23.46 -5.10 1.29
N LYS A 543 -24.30 -5.73 0.46
CA LYS A 543 -24.06 -7.06 -0.11
C LYS A 543 -23.18 -7.05 -1.37
N GLY A 544 -22.72 -5.88 -1.81
CA GLY A 544 -21.84 -5.73 -2.96
C GLY A 544 -22.56 -5.83 -4.31
N ASP A 545 -23.85 -5.47 -4.37
CA ASP A 545 -24.62 -5.54 -5.62
C ASP A 545 -24.16 -4.50 -6.65
N GLU A 546 -23.45 -4.98 -7.67
CA GLU A 546 -22.83 -4.15 -8.72
C GLU A 546 -23.89 -3.39 -9.56
N SER A 547 -25.00 -4.04 -9.89
CA SER A 547 -26.09 -3.43 -10.67
C SER A 547 -26.70 -2.23 -9.94
N THR A 548 -27.02 -2.40 -8.65
CA THR A 548 -27.52 -1.35 -7.77
C THR A 548 -26.52 -0.20 -7.69
N ALA A 549 -25.22 -0.48 -7.53
CA ALA A 549 -24.19 0.55 -7.50
C ALA A 549 -24.13 1.36 -8.81
N MET A 550 -24.20 0.70 -9.96
CA MET A 550 -24.18 1.38 -11.26
C MET A 550 -25.42 2.27 -11.48
N GLU A 551 -26.60 1.80 -11.08
CA GLU A 551 -27.85 2.55 -11.22
C GLU A 551 -27.87 3.81 -10.35
N LEU A 552 -27.26 3.74 -9.16
CA LEU A 552 -27.33 4.80 -8.15
C LEU A 552 -26.21 5.82 -8.24
N PHE A 553 -25.03 5.47 -8.76
CA PHE A 553 -23.85 6.33 -8.69
C PHE A 553 -24.12 7.76 -9.20
N LYS A 554 -24.68 7.91 -10.41
CA LYS A 554 -24.99 9.23 -10.97
C LYS A 554 -26.11 9.97 -10.22
N PRO A 555 -27.27 9.34 -9.91
CA PRO A 555 -28.27 9.97 -9.05
C PRO A 555 -27.74 10.43 -7.68
N LEU A 556 -26.86 9.66 -7.04
CA LEU A 556 -26.24 10.02 -5.77
C LEU A 556 -25.30 11.23 -5.91
N CYS A 557 -24.54 11.34 -7.01
CA CYS A 557 -23.75 12.54 -7.29
C CYS A 557 -24.64 13.80 -7.34
N ALA A 558 -25.77 13.72 -8.05
CA ALA A 558 -26.72 14.83 -8.15
C ALA A 558 -27.37 15.18 -6.80
N LEU A 559 -27.73 14.16 -6.00
CA LEU A 559 -28.26 14.37 -4.66
C LEU A 559 -27.23 15.03 -3.73
N ALA A 560 -25.95 14.63 -3.81
CA ALA A 560 -24.88 15.23 -3.02
C ALA A 560 -24.70 16.72 -3.33
N GLU A 561 -24.78 17.12 -4.61
CA GLU A 561 -24.76 18.55 -5.00
C GLU A 561 -25.94 19.33 -4.42
N LEU A 562 -27.14 18.74 -4.42
CA LEU A 562 -28.35 19.37 -3.86
C LEU A 562 -28.30 19.49 -2.33
N LEU A 563 -27.59 18.58 -1.66
CA LEU A 563 -27.47 18.55 -0.19
C LEU A 563 -26.32 19.42 0.35
N GLU A 564 -25.33 19.78 -0.48
CA GLU A 564 -24.17 20.56 -0.08
C GLU A 564 -24.51 21.86 0.70
N PRO A 565 -25.50 22.68 0.31
CA PRO A 565 -25.84 23.91 1.05
C PRO A 565 -26.34 23.68 2.48
N TYR A 566 -26.67 22.43 2.84
CA TYR A 566 -27.19 22.06 4.15
C TYR A 566 -26.11 21.44 5.06
N ALA A 567 -24.84 21.40 4.63
CA ALA A 567 -23.76 20.85 5.43
C ALA A 567 -23.54 21.64 6.75
N PRO A 568 -23.23 20.97 7.88
CA PRO A 568 -23.26 19.52 8.07
C PRO A 568 -24.69 19.02 8.40
N CYS A 569 -25.15 17.98 7.71
CA CYS A 569 -26.42 17.31 8.02
C CYS A 569 -26.31 15.80 7.81
N ALA A 570 -27.21 15.05 8.47
CA ALA A 570 -27.24 13.60 8.38
C ALA A 570 -27.48 13.12 6.93
N GLU A 571 -28.35 13.79 6.19
CA GLU A 571 -28.71 13.39 4.83
C GLU A 571 -27.53 13.50 3.86
N LEU A 572 -26.68 14.53 3.99
CA LEU A 572 -25.47 14.67 3.19
C LEU A 572 -24.44 13.58 3.55
N ALA A 573 -24.25 13.31 4.84
CA ALA A 573 -23.35 12.25 5.30
C ALA A 573 -23.78 10.88 4.76
N ASP A 574 -25.06 10.54 4.85
CA ASP A 574 -25.62 9.29 4.31
C ASP A 574 -25.42 9.18 2.79
N CYS A 575 -25.65 10.28 2.07
CA CYS A 575 -25.46 10.32 0.62
C CYS A 575 -23.99 10.10 0.24
N GLN A 576 -23.05 10.75 0.94
CA GLN A 576 -21.62 10.63 0.69
C GLN A 576 -21.09 9.22 1.02
N GLU A 577 -21.50 8.62 2.14
CA GLU A 577 -21.11 7.25 2.48
C GLU A 577 -21.72 6.22 1.52
N THR A 578 -22.96 6.42 1.08
CA THR A 578 -23.58 5.58 0.04
C THR A 578 -22.82 5.67 -1.27
N LEU A 579 -22.39 6.88 -1.67
CA LEU A 579 -21.58 7.09 -2.87
C LEU A 579 -20.21 6.40 -2.76
N LYS A 580 -19.54 6.48 -1.60
CA LYS A 580 -18.29 5.75 -1.32
C LYS A 580 -18.48 4.24 -1.40
N GLN A 581 -19.61 3.70 -0.93
CA GLN A 581 -19.91 2.28 -1.06
C GLN A 581 -20.06 1.85 -2.53
N CYS A 582 -20.67 2.70 -3.39
CA CYS A 582 -20.66 2.44 -4.84
C CYS A 582 -19.24 2.37 -5.40
N CYS A 583 -18.36 3.31 -5.03
CA CYS A 583 -16.95 3.29 -5.44
C CYS A 583 -16.24 2.01 -4.98
N ALA A 584 -16.41 1.60 -3.71
CA ALA A 584 -15.81 0.38 -3.18
C ALA A 584 -16.24 -0.89 -3.97
N ILE A 585 -17.48 -0.94 -4.44
CA ILE A 585 -17.97 -2.03 -5.29
C ILE A 585 -17.29 -1.99 -6.67
N PHE A 586 -17.16 -0.81 -7.28
CA PHE A 586 -16.50 -0.62 -8.57
C PHE A 586 -15.00 -0.96 -8.52
N GLU A 587 -14.36 -0.73 -7.39
CA GLU A 587 -12.98 -1.11 -7.13
C GLU A 587 -12.80 -2.62 -7.02
N GLY A 588 -13.86 -3.35 -6.63
CA GLY A 588 -13.85 -4.79 -6.40
C GLY A 588 -13.71 -5.14 -4.92
N LEU A 589 -14.31 -6.25 -4.53
CA LEU A 589 -14.48 -6.63 -3.13
C LEU A 589 -13.73 -7.93 -2.80
N VAL A 590 -13.18 -8.02 -1.59
CA VAL A 590 -12.45 -9.21 -1.12
C VAL A 590 -13.46 -10.29 -0.69
N PRO A 591 -13.45 -11.48 -1.32
CA PRO A 591 -14.44 -12.52 -1.01
C PRO A 591 -14.31 -13.07 0.42
N PHE A 592 -15.41 -13.60 0.95
CA PHE A 592 -15.41 -14.28 2.25
C PHE A 592 -14.36 -15.40 2.32
N GLY A 593 -13.64 -15.45 3.45
CA GLY A 593 -12.62 -16.47 3.74
C GLY A 593 -11.20 -16.14 3.27
N TYR A 594 -10.99 -15.13 2.41
CA TYR A 594 -9.65 -14.68 2.03
C TYR A 594 -8.88 -14.06 3.20
N GLY A 595 -9.56 -13.38 4.13
CA GLY A 595 -8.90 -12.71 5.25
C GLY A 595 -8.45 -13.63 6.41
N ASN A 596 -8.73 -14.94 6.33
CA ASN A 596 -8.41 -15.88 7.41
C ASN A 596 -6.98 -16.41 7.25
N LEU A 597 -6.00 -15.59 7.65
CA LEU A 597 -4.57 -15.90 7.55
C LEU A 597 -4.20 -17.14 8.37
N VAL A 598 -3.50 -18.08 7.74
CA VAL A 598 -2.91 -19.24 8.44
C VAL A 598 -1.68 -18.83 9.26
N PRO A 599 -1.41 -19.46 10.41
CA PRO A 599 -0.22 -19.17 11.19
C PRO A 599 1.06 -19.51 10.43
N TRP A 600 2.00 -18.57 10.41
CA TRP A 600 3.37 -18.76 9.91
C TRP A 600 4.34 -17.84 10.65
N SER A 601 5.64 -18.11 10.54
CA SER A 601 6.69 -17.37 11.26
C SER A 601 7.82 -16.98 10.31
N ALA A 602 8.50 -15.88 10.62
CA ALA A 602 9.71 -15.46 9.93
C ALA A 602 10.82 -16.52 10.01
N ILE A 603 10.87 -17.23 11.14
CA ILE A 603 11.77 -18.34 11.40
C ILE A 603 10.92 -19.62 11.34
N PRO A 604 10.97 -20.38 10.24
CA PRO A 604 10.20 -21.61 10.11
C PRO A 604 10.77 -22.71 11.04
N PRO A 605 10.07 -23.85 11.17
CA PRO A 605 10.61 -25.03 11.84
C PRO A 605 11.99 -25.41 11.28
N LYS A 606 12.83 -26.04 12.11
CA LYS A 606 14.19 -26.40 11.69
C LYS A 606 14.18 -27.40 10.51
N CYS A 607 15.03 -27.10 9.54
CA CYS A 607 15.64 -28.12 8.69
C CYS A 607 16.60 -28.98 9.54
#